data_AF-A0A822EA14-F1
#
_entry.id   AF-A0A822EA14-F1
#
_cell.length_a   1.000
_cell.length_b   1.000
_cell.length_c   1.000
_cell.angle_alpha   90.00
_cell.angle_beta   90.00
_cell.angle_gamma   90.00
#
_symmetry.space_group_name_H-M   'P 1'
#
loop_
_entity.id
_entity.type
_entity.pdbx_description
1 polymer ?
#
loop_
_entity_poly.entity_id
_entity_poly.type
_entity_poly.pdbx_seq_one_letter_code
_entity_poly.pdbx_strand_id
1 'polypeptide(L)'
;MDQLQSMTNVAQSVYYCSMCLFQFFNFFATRTRYTSILQHNPFWGKGQNLYIFGAMFMSIAIQLFFTEIRWFNRVLGTGRVPAKYVMPTLGFGMLWLIIDELRKFCIRKYPRSLLARIAW
;
A
#
# COMPACT_ATOMS: atom_id res chain seq x y z
N MET A 1 11.38 -25.91 19.60
CA MET A 1 10.96 -25.71 18.18
C MET A 1 9.66 -24.93 18.09
N ASP A 2 8.72 -25.14 19.02
CA ASP A 2 7.40 -24.49 19.01
C ASP A 2 7.44 -22.97 19.21
N GLN A 3 8.41 -22.45 19.99
CA GLN A 3 8.61 -21.01 20.14
C GLN A 3 9.12 -20.33 18.87
N LEU A 4 9.98 -20.99 18.08
CA LEU A 4 10.41 -20.44 16.79
C LEU A 4 9.21 -20.36 15.83
N GLN A 5 8.41 -21.42 15.77
CA GLN A 5 7.21 -21.45 14.92
C GLN A 5 6.21 -20.37 15.32
N SER A 6 5.97 -20.16 16.61
CA SER A 6 5.06 -19.09 17.06
C SER A 6 5.58 -17.69 16.71
N MET A 7 6.89 -17.44 16.77
CA MET A 7 7.49 -16.17 16.36
C MET A 7 7.42 -15.95 14.84
N THR A 8 7.69 -16.99 14.03
CA THR A 8 7.58 -16.92 12.56
C THR A 8 6.14 -16.63 12.13
N ASN A 9 5.18 -17.28 12.77
CA ASN A 9 3.75 -17.10 12.59
C ASN A 9 3.31 -15.65 12.85
N VAL A 10 3.75 -15.06 13.96
CA VAL A 10 3.51 -13.64 14.27
C VAL A 10 4.16 -12.73 13.21
N ALA A 11 5.40 -12.99 12.82
CA ALA A 11 6.12 -12.18 11.83
C ALA A 11 5.44 -12.20 10.46
N GLN A 12 4.97 -13.36 10.00
CA GLN A 12 4.22 -13.50 8.75
C GLN A 12 2.91 -12.71 8.78
N SER A 13 2.20 -12.73 9.92
CA SER A 13 0.98 -11.95 10.13
C SER A 13 1.23 -10.45 9.99
N VAL A 14 2.31 -9.96 10.61
CA VAL A 14 2.72 -8.55 10.56
C VAL A 14 3.12 -8.16 9.13
N TYR A 15 3.85 -9.03 8.43
CA TYR A 15 4.27 -8.82 7.04
C TYR A 15 3.07 -8.73 6.08
N TYR A 16 2.09 -9.64 6.22
CA TYR A 16 0.86 -9.60 5.44
C TYR A 16 0.11 -8.27 5.64
N CYS A 17 -0.08 -7.85 6.89
CA CYS A 17 -0.75 -6.59 7.22
C CYS A 17 -0.01 -5.37 6.63
N SER A 18 1.31 -5.40 6.72
CA SER A 18 2.22 -4.39 6.17
C SER A 18 2.11 -4.28 4.65
N MET A 19 2.11 -5.41 3.94
CA MET A 19 1.98 -5.45 2.49
C MET A 19 0.60 -4.96 2.04
N CYS A 20 -0.49 -5.40 2.66
CA CYS A 20 -1.84 -4.92 2.33
C CYS A 20 -1.96 -3.40 2.45
N LEU A 21 -1.38 -2.80 3.50
CA LEU A 21 -1.37 -1.35 3.63
C LEU A 21 -0.51 -0.67 2.58
N PHE A 22 0.66 -1.22 2.27
CA PHE A 22 1.52 -0.69 1.21
C PHE A 22 0.82 -0.71 -0.16
N GLN A 23 -0.05 -1.69 -0.42
CA GLN A 23 -0.82 -1.74 -1.65
C GLN A 23 -1.76 -0.56 -1.84
N PHE A 24 -2.27 0.06 -0.76
CA PHE A 24 -3.04 1.29 -0.89
C PHE A 24 -2.20 2.43 -1.45
N PHE A 25 -0.96 2.59 -0.98
CA PHE A 25 -0.03 3.59 -1.50
C PHE A 25 0.34 3.30 -2.96
N ASN A 26 0.60 2.04 -3.29
CA ASN A 26 0.90 1.63 -4.65
C ASN A 26 -0.29 1.85 -5.61
N PHE A 27 -1.50 1.60 -5.13
CA PHE A 27 -2.73 1.89 -5.86
C PHE A 27 -2.87 3.40 -6.15
N PHE A 28 -2.59 4.27 -5.18
CA PHE A 28 -2.57 5.73 -5.41
C PHE A 28 -1.48 6.17 -6.40
N ALA A 29 -0.29 5.58 -6.35
CA ALA A 29 0.80 5.88 -7.28
C ALA A 29 0.44 5.51 -8.73
N THR A 30 -0.04 4.28 -8.95
CA THR A 30 -0.33 3.75 -10.30
C THR A 30 -1.49 4.43 -11.01
N ARG A 31 -2.42 5.05 -10.26
CA ARG A 31 -3.55 5.82 -10.81
C ARG A 31 -3.12 6.98 -11.71
N THR A 32 -1.91 7.50 -11.52
CA THR A 32 -1.43 8.67 -12.25
C THR A 32 -0.09 8.39 -12.90
N ARG A 33 -0.07 8.17 -14.23
CA ARG A 33 1.16 7.85 -14.99
C ARG A 33 1.98 9.08 -15.38
N TYR A 34 1.32 10.18 -15.77
CA TYR A 34 1.99 11.42 -16.21
C TYR A 34 1.47 12.67 -15.49
N THR A 35 0.32 12.56 -14.83
CA THR A 35 -0.32 13.69 -14.14
C THR A 35 0.04 13.68 -12.65
N SER A 36 0.30 14.82 -12.02
CA SER A 36 0.52 14.85 -10.56
C SER A 36 -0.78 14.52 -9.83
N ILE A 37 -0.69 13.79 -8.72
CA ILE A 37 -1.82 13.47 -7.82
C ILE A 37 -2.56 14.75 -7.37
N LEU A 38 -1.85 15.88 -7.24
CA LEU A 38 -2.45 17.16 -6.86
C LEU A 38 -3.27 17.82 -7.97
N GLN A 39 -2.91 17.58 -9.24
CA GLN A 39 -3.65 18.10 -10.40
C GLN A 39 -4.83 17.20 -10.78
N HIS A 40 -4.75 15.91 -10.46
CA HIS A 40 -5.82 14.94 -10.66
C HIS A 40 -6.48 14.59 -9.32
N ASN A 41 -7.14 15.59 -8.72
CA ASN A 41 -7.70 15.49 -7.38
C ASN A 41 -8.77 14.38 -7.29
N PRO A 42 -8.59 13.37 -6.41
CA PRO A 42 -9.51 12.23 -6.30
C PRO A 42 -10.89 12.57 -5.72
N PHE A 43 -11.04 13.72 -5.04
CA PHE A 43 -12.29 14.10 -4.37
C PHE A 43 -13.21 15.00 -5.21
N TRP A 44 -12.67 15.75 -6.17
CA TRP A 44 -13.47 16.62 -7.04
C TRP A 44 -12.88 16.70 -8.46
N GLY A 45 -13.68 16.38 -9.48
CA GLY A 45 -13.36 16.61 -10.90
C GLY A 45 -13.58 15.42 -11.84
N LYS A 46 -13.15 15.57 -13.11
CA LYS A 46 -13.32 14.59 -14.22
C LYS A 46 -12.62 13.23 -14.02
N GLY A 47 -11.83 13.06 -12.97
CA GLY A 47 -11.09 11.83 -12.62
C GLY A 47 -11.67 11.00 -11.47
N GLN A 48 -12.87 11.39 -10.99
CA GLN A 48 -13.50 10.80 -9.83
C GLN A 48 -13.84 9.33 -10.09
N ASN A 49 -13.32 8.45 -9.23
CA ASN A 49 -13.69 7.05 -9.22
C ASN A 49 -13.88 6.61 -7.77
N LEU A 50 -15.11 6.79 -7.29
CA LEU A 50 -15.51 6.43 -5.92
C LEU A 50 -15.50 4.91 -5.68
N TYR A 51 -15.63 4.10 -6.74
CA TYR A 51 -15.55 2.63 -6.63
C TYR A 51 -14.20 2.16 -6.08
N ILE A 52 -13.15 2.95 -6.27
CA ILE A 52 -11.83 2.68 -5.72
C ILE A 52 -11.82 2.76 -4.21
N PHE A 53 -12.41 3.81 -3.64
CA PHE A 53 -12.52 3.92 -2.20
C PHE A 53 -13.37 2.79 -1.62
N GLY A 54 -14.40 2.35 -2.35
CA GLY A 54 -15.15 1.14 -2.04
C GLY A 54 -14.27 -0.12 -2.04
N ALA A 55 -13.47 -0.33 -3.08
CA ALA A 55 -12.54 -1.46 -3.16
C ALA A 55 -11.47 -1.43 -2.05
N MET A 56 -10.99 -0.23 -1.68
CA MET A 56 -10.06 -0.07 -0.57
C MET A 56 -10.70 -0.45 0.76
N PHE A 57 -11.92 0.02 1.03
CA PHE A 57 -12.68 -0.36 2.22
C PHE A 57 -12.94 -1.86 2.28
N MET A 58 -13.32 -2.48 1.17
CA MET A 58 -13.50 -3.92 1.07
C MET A 58 -12.20 -4.68 1.37
N SER A 59 -11.06 -4.19 0.86
CA SER A 59 -9.76 -4.78 1.16
C SER A 59 -9.40 -4.69 2.64
N ILE A 60 -9.69 -3.56 3.31
CA ILE A 60 -9.49 -3.41 4.77
C ILE A 60 -10.42 -4.33 5.54
N ALA A 61 -11.68 -4.44 5.14
CA ALA A 61 -12.65 -5.32 5.78
C ALA A 61 -12.22 -6.78 5.70
N ILE A 62 -11.75 -7.22 4.53
CA ILE A 62 -11.19 -8.56 4.33
C ILE A 62 -9.93 -8.74 5.20
N GLN A 63 -9.03 -7.78 5.24
CA GLN A 63 -7.82 -7.84 6.06
C GLN A 63 -8.13 -8.00 7.56
N LEU A 64 -9.10 -7.23 8.08
CA LEU A 64 -9.57 -7.36 9.47
C LEU A 64 -10.27 -8.70 9.71
N PHE A 65 -11.07 -9.16 8.75
CA PHE A 65 -11.72 -10.47 8.81
C PHE A 65 -10.71 -11.61 8.94
N PHE A 66 -9.61 -11.59 8.16
CA PHE A 66 -8.54 -12.59 8.26
C PHE A 66 -7.74 -12.48 9.56
N THR A 67 -7.56 -11.28 10.12
CA THR A 67 -6.73 -11.05 11.31
C THR A 67 -7.46 -11.40 12.62
N GLU A 68 -8.75 -11.07 12.73
CA GLU A 68 -9.51 -11.24 13.98
C GLU A 68 -10.15 -12.63 14.15
N ILE A 69 -10.34 -13.38 13.05
CA ILE A 69 -10.99 -14.69 13.12
C ILE A 69 -10.03 -15.75 13.66
N ARG A 70 -10.37 -16.28 14.84
CA ARG A 70 -9.58 -17.32 15.55
C ARG A 70 -9.39 -18.61 14.74
N TRP A 71 -10.29 -18.90 13.79
CA TRP A 71 -10.18 -20.06 12.91
C TRP A 71 -9.01 -19.91 11.91
N PHE A 72 -8.88 -18.74 11.27
CA PHE A 72 -7.74 -18.40 10.42
C PHE A 72 -6.44 -18.30 11.23
N ASN A 73 -6.50 -17.76 12.45
CA ASN A 73 -5.36 -17.78 13.37
C ASN A 73 -4.84 -19.19 13.68
N ARG A 74 -5.73 -20.20 13.73
CA ARG A 74 -5.37 -21.60 13.96
C ARG A 74 -4.89 -22.33 12.70
N VAL A 75 -5.45 -22.00 11.52
CA VAL A 75 -5.11 -22.66 10.24
C VAL A 75 -3.89 -22.03 9.55
N LEU A 76 -3.78 -20.70 9.57
CA LEU A 76 -2.68 -19.95 8.96
C LEU A 76 -1.53 -19.68 9.95
N GLY A 77 -1.68 -20.04 11.22
CA GLY A 77 -0.68 -19.74 12.25
C GLY A 77 -0.50 -18.22 12.39
N THR A 78 -1.58 -17.48 12.59
CA THR A 78 -1.54 -16.01 12.71
C THR A 78 -1.62 -15.60 14.18
N GLY A 79 -0.82 -14.60 14.58
CA GLY A 79 -0.77 -14.08 15.94
C GLY A 79 -1.37 -12.69 16.02
N ARG A 80 -1.87 -12.28 17.20
CA ARG A 80 -2.46 -10.95 17.42
C ARG A 80 -1.49 -9.87 16.91
N VAL A 81 -1.88 -9.19 15.83
CA VAL A 81 -1.03 -8.21 15.15
C VAL A 81 -1.02 -6.91 15.96
N PRO A 82 0.11 -6.50 16.54
CA PRO A 82 0.18 -5.22 17.24
C PRO A 82 0.25 -4.11 16.19
N ALA A 83 -0.72 -3.20 16.20
CA ALA A 83 -0.78 -2.06 15.27
C ALA A 83 0.51 -1.21 15.25
N LYS A 84 1.31 -1.26 16.33
CA LYS A 84 2.62 -0.58 16.42
C LYS A 84 3.61 -1.00 15.33
N TYR A 85 3.63 -2.27 14.93
CA TYR A 85 4.57 -2.75 13.89
C TYR A 85 4.15 -2.39 12.47
N VAL A 86 2.91 -1.95 12.31
CA VAL A 86 2.33 -1.57 11.03
C VAL A 86 2.62 -0.10 10.73
N MET A 87 2.78 0.74 11.75
CA MET A 87 3.03 2.17 11.62
C MET A 87 4.24 2.55 10.73
N PRO A 88 5.38 1.83 10.73
CA PRO A 88 6.48 2.11 9.81
C PRO A 88 6.07 2.03 8.33
N THR A 89 5.13 1.15 7.96
CA THR A 89 4.67 1.04 6.57
C THR A 89 3.92 2.27 6.10
N LEU A 90 3.27 3.03 6.98
CA LEU A 90 2.66 4.31 6.62
C LEU A 90 3.74 5.34 6.26
N GLY A 91 4.84 5.38 7.02
CA GLY A 91 5.98 6.25 6.73
C GLY A 91 6.66 5.88 5.40
N PHE A 92 6.95 4.60 5.19
CA PHE A 92 7.51 4.11 3.92
C PHE A 92 6.56 4.29 2.74
N GLY A 93 5.25 4.11 2.94
CA GLY A 93 4.22 4.36 1.93
C GLY A 93 4.16 5.83 1.52
N MET A 94 4.31 6.75 2.47
CA MET A 94 4.40 8.18 2.18
C MET A 94 5.67 8.53 1.41
N LEU A 95 6.82 7.99 1.79
CA LEU A 95 8.07 8.14 1.03
C LEU A 95 7.93 7.60 -0.40
N TRP A 96 7.25 6.46 -0.57
CA TRP A 96 6.99 5.87 -1.88
C TRP A 96 6.17 6.82 -2.78
N LEU A 97 5.11 7.43 -2.25
CA LEU A 97 4.33 8.44 -2.99
C LEU A 97 5.17 9.66 -3.37
N ILE A 98 6.05 10.13 -2.49
CA ILE A 98 6.94 11.25 -2.78
C ILE A 98 7.90 10.91 -3.93
N ILE A 99 8.49 9.71 -3.90
CA ILE A 99 9.40 9.24 -4.97
C ILE A 99 8.66 9.15 -6.30
N ASP A 100 7.43 8.65 -6.31
CA ASP A 100 6.63 8.55 -7.54
C ASP A 100 6.22 9.93 -8.08
N GLU A 101 5.83 10.88 -7.23
CA GLU A 101 5.56 12.26 -7.63
C GLU A 101 6.82 12.96 -8.14
N LEU A 102 7.98 12.75 -7.49
CA LEU A 102 9.26 13.29 -7.93
C LEU A 102 9.63 12.74 -9.32
N ARG A 103 9.43 11.44 -9.56
CA ARG A 103 9.63 10.82 -10.88
C ARG A 103 8.74 11.49 -11.93
N LYS A 104 7.44 11.65 -11.64
CA LYS A 104 6.51 12.35 -12.54
C LYS A 104 6.93 13.79 -12.82
N PHE A 105 7.40 14.52 -11.80
CA PHE A 105 7.90 15.88 -11.96
C PHE A 105 9.15 15.94 -12.85
N CYS A 106 10.12 15.05 -12.64
CA CYS A 106 11.34 14.96 -13.45
C CYS A 106 11.04 14.68 -14.92
N ILE A 107 10.09 13.77 -15.22
CA ILE A 107 9.68 13.46 -16.60
C ILE A 107 9.02 14.68 -17.28
N ARG A 108 8.21 15.44 -16.54
CA ARG A 108 7.57 16.67 -17.06
C ARG A 108 8.57 17.78 -17.34
N LYS A 109 9.56 17.96 -16.46
CA LYS A 109 10.56 19.04 -16.59
C LYS A 109 11.65 18.71 -17.62
N TYR A 110 12.00 17.44 -17.79
CA TYR A 110 13.08 17.00 -18.68
C TYR A 110 12.65 15.88 -19.64
N PRO A 111 11.80 16.20 -20.65
CA PRO A 111 11.23 15.21 -21.56
C PRO A 111 12.25 14.49 -22.47
N ARG A 112 13.48 15.00 -22.57
CA ARG A 112 14.57 14.42 -23.39
C ARG A 112 15.70 13.75 -22.59
N SER A 113 15.60 13.65 -21.25
CA SER A 113 16.68 13.05 -20.46
C SER A 113 16.65 11.51 -20.49
N LEU A 114 17.79 10.87 -20.19
CA LEU A 114 17.90 9.41 -20.06
C LEU A 114 16.90 8.84 -19.02
N LEU A 115 16.57 9.61 -17.98
CA LEU A 115 15.56 9.24 -16.98
C LEU A 115 14.15 9.12 -17.60
N ALA A 116 13.81 9.96 -18.58
CA ALA A 116 12.53 9.86 -19.29
C ALA A 116 12.48 8.63 -20.21
N ARG A 117 13.65 8.14 -20.67
CA ARG A 117 13.80 6.92 -21.48
C ARG A 117 13.79 5.63 -20.65
N ILE A 118 14.27 5.67 -19.41
CA ILE A 118 14.31 4.52 -18.49
C ILE A 118 13.00 4.39 -17.70
N ALA A 119 12.27 5.48 -17.50
CA ALA A 119 11.00 5.49 -16.78
C ALA A 119 9.79 5.04 -17.64
N TRP A 120 10.04 4.66 -18.89
CA TRP A 120 9.10 4.08 -19.86
C TRP A 120 9.44 2.61 -20.09
#